data_AF-A0A814BUJ5-F1
#
_entry.id   AF-A0A814BUJ5-F1
#
_cell.length_a   1.000
_cell.length_b   1.000
_cell.length_c   1.000
_cell.angle_alpha   90.00
_cell.angle_beta   90.00
_cell.angle_gamma   90.00
#
_symmetry.space_group_name_H-M   'P 1'
#
loop_
_entity.id
_entity.type
_entity.pdbx_description
1 polymer ?
#
loop_
_entity_poly.entity_id
_entity_poly.type
_entity_poly.pdbx_seq_one_letter_code
_entity_poly.pdbx_strand_id
1 'polypeptide(L)'
;MRFTKSFILLRIFFYFNFWCLYVSAQGQYICLGPPIPEGYVIIKLTSSNCGAFLVQQYIEPVKDGIEICFGSPLPNGYVITRLNANGCGGVGRYIEKPRNGMVICRDSPIPHGYVVTRVILNGCGSAGQYIELLIGRR
;
A
#
# COMPACT_ATOMS: atom_id res chain seq x y z
N MET A 1 6.43 -30.19 26.63
CA MET A 1 6.90 -29.10 25.74
C MET A 1 6.99 -29.70 24.34
N ARG A 2 6.06 -29.39 23.40
CA ARG A 2 6.11 -28.28 22.41
C ARG A 2 7.42 -28.35 21.60
N PHE A 3 7.48 -28.53 20.27
CA PHE A 3 6.53 -28.31 19.17
C PHE A 3 6.73 -29.39 18.10
N THR A 4 5.63 -29.82 17.49
CA THR A 4 5.56 -30.77 16.38
C THR A 4 5.29 -30.05 15.04
N LYS A 5 5.81 -30.68 13.97
CA LYS A 5 5.34 -30.74 12.58
C LYS A 5 5.88 -29.74 11.53
N SER A 6 6.59 -30.36 10.58
CA SER A 6 6.46 -30.15 9.12
C SER A 6 7.02 -28.86 8.53
N PHE A 7 8.34 -28.72 8.59
CA PHE A 7 9.11 -28.13 7.50
C PHE A 7 9.94 -29.25 6.90
N ILE A 8 10.06 -29.29 5.56
CA ILE A 8 10.85 -30.26 4.77
C ILE A 8 10.09 -31.56 4.46
N LEU A 9 9.34 -31.56 3.36
CA LEU A 9 9.25 -32.65 2.36
C LEU A 9 8.05 -32.40 1.43
N LEU A 10 8.24 -31.61 0.37
CA LEU A 10 7.76 -31.94 -0.97
C LEU A 10 8.33 -30.92 -1.97
N ARG A 11 9.58 -31.15 -2.38
CA ARG A 11 10.04 -30.70 -3.68
C ARG A 11 9.55 -31.72 -4.70
N ILE A 12 9.03 -31.23 -5.82
CA ILE A 12 8.79 -31.92 -7.10
C ILE A 12 7.44 -32.65 -7.20
N PHE A 13 6.44 -31.95 -7.74
CA PHE A 13 5.57 -32.33 -8.87
C PHE A 13 4.44 -31.31 -8.91
N PHE A 14 4.58 -30.24 -9.71
CA PHE A 14 3.50 -29.62 -10.49
C PHE A 14 4.10 -28.42 -11.24
N TYR A 15 4.56 -28.73 -12.44
CA TYR A 15 5.10 -27.83 -13.45
C TYR A 15 3.95 -27.04 -14.12
N PHE A 16 3.04 -26.43 -13.36
CA PHE A 16 1.93 -25.64 -13.92
C PHE A 16 1.55 -24.53 -12.94
N ASN A 17 1.85 -23.27 -13.30
CA ASN A 17 1.25 -22.04 -12.75
C ASN A 17 1.33 -21.82 -11.22
N PHE A 18 2.48 -22.08 -10.62
CA PHE A 18 2.73 -21.89 -9.18
C PHE A 18 3.22 -20.46 -8.85
N TRP A 19 2.45 -19.43 -9.23
CA TRP A 19 2.78 -18.01 -8.95
C TRP A 19 1.68 -17.24 -8.23
N CYS A 20 0.69 -17.92 -7.63
CA CYS A 20 -0.45 -17.26 -7.01
C CYS A 20 -0.75 -17.63 -5.54
N LEU A 21 0.11 -18.42 -4.86
CA LEU A 21 -0.18 -18.90 -3.50
C LEU A 21 1.04 -18.83 -2.57
N TYR A 22 1.50 -17.62 -2.28
CA TYR A 22 2.16 -17.37 -0.99
C TYR A 22 1.81 -15.96 -0.51
N VAL A 23 0.52 -15.75 -0.26
CA VAL A 23 0.03 -14.58 0.48
C VAL A 23 0.29 -14.87 1.97
N SER A 24 1.45 -14.42 2.46
CA SER A 24 1.82 -14.52 3.87
C SER A 24 1.06 -13.48 4.69
N ALA A 25 0.52 -13.83 5.85
CA ALA A 25 -0.09 -12.86 6.78
C ALA A 25 0.88 -11.80 7.31
N GLN A 26 2.16 -11.87 6.91
CA GLN A 26 3.26 -11.00 7.28
C GLN A 26 3.91 -10.43 6.02
N GLY A 27 4.60 -9.30 6.16
CA GLY A 27 5.25 -8.68 5.01
C GLY A 27 6.41 -9.51 4.45
N GLN A 28 6.63 -9.41 3.14
CA GLN A 28 7.62 -10.18 2.40
C GLN A 28 8.29 -9.34 1.30
N TYR A 29 9.49 -9.74 0.90
CA TYR A 29 10.19 -9.16 -0.23
C TYR A 29 9.77 -9.83 -1.53
N ILE A 30 9.43 -9.02 -2.53
CA ILE A 30 9.16 -9.44 -3.90
C ILE A 30 10.05 -8.65 -4.86
N CYS A 31 10.40 -9.22 -6.00
CA CYS A 31 11.08 -8.48 -7.05
C CYS A 31 10.14 -7.44 -7.67
N LEU A 32 10.69 -6.38 -8.26
CA LEU A 32 9.92 -5.45 -9.09
C LEU A 32 9.37 -6.19 -10.33
N GLY A 33 8.10 -5.94 -10.69
CA GLY A 33 7.48 -6.49 -11.91
C GLY A 33 6.19 -7.30 -11.71
N PRO A 34 6.10 -8.26 -10.77
CA PRO A 34 4.88 -8.98 -10.48
C PRO A 34 3.75 -8.02 -10.04
N PRO A 35 2.48 -8.34 -10.37
CA PRO A 35 1.35 -7.60 -9.83
C PRO A 35 1.26 -7.80 -8.31
N ILE A 36 0.91 -6.74 -7.60
CA ILE A 36 0.74 -6.79 -6.15
C ILE A 36 -0.66 -7.34 -5.83
N PRO A 37 -0.77 -8.34 -4.94
CA PRO A 37 -2.06 -8.89 -4.55
C PRO A 37 -2.99 -7.83 -3.95
N GLU A 38 -4.30 -8.04 -4.10
CA GLU A 38 -5.29 -7.17 -3.46
C GLU A 38 -5.11 -7.17 -1.92
N GLY A 39 -5.23 -5.99 -1.31
CA GLY A 39 -5.03 -5.82 0.13
C GLY A 39 -3.57 -5.75 0.58
N TYR A 40 -2.60 -5.83 -0.33
CA TYR A 40 -1.19 -5.60 -0.04
C TYR A 40 -0.74 -4.24 -0.54
N VAL A 41 0.24 -3.67 0.16
CA VAL A 41 0.85 -2.39 -0.17
C VAL A 41 2.36 -2.48 -0.09
N ILE A 42 3.05 -1.68 -0.89
CA ILE A 42 4.50 -1.55 -0.83
C ILE A 42 4.84 -0.49 0.22
N ILE A 43 5.64 -0.85 1.21
CA ILE A 43 6.09 0.10 2.25
C ILE A 43 7.57 0.46 2.14
N LYS A 44 8.35 -0.32 1.38
CA LYS A 44 9.79 -0.09 1.23
C LYS A 44 10.31 -0.61 -0.10
N LEU A 45 11.25 0.13 -0.67
CA LEU A 45 12.08 -0.30 -1.79
C LEU A 45 13.51 -0.47 -1.28
N THR A 46 14.20 -1.52 -1.74
CA THR A 46 15.61 -1.73 -1.43
C THR A 46 16.31 -2.36 -2.61
N SER A 47 17.63 -2.17 -2.69
CA SER A 47 18.46 -2.88 -3.66
C SER A 47 18.41 -4.39 -3.38
N SER A 48 18.43 -5.18 -4.46
CA SER A 48 18.52 -6.63 -4.41
C SER A 48 19.11 -7.19 -5.70
N ASN A 49 19.42 -8.47 -5.66
CA ASN A 49 19.84 -9.24 -6.84
C ASN A 49 18.64 -9.93 -7.48
N CYS A 50 17.57 -9.18 -7.78
CA CYS A 50 16.38 -9.67 -8.48
C CYS A 50 16.62 -9.85 -10.00
N GLY A 51 17.73 -10.51 -10.35
CA GLY A 51 18.15 -10.72 -11.74
C GLY A 51 18.28 -9.42 -12.51
N ALA A 52 17.52 -9.28 -13.60
CA ALA A 52 17.48 -8.07 -14.42
C ALA A 52 16.92 -6.83 -13.69
N PHE A 53 16.18 -7.04 -12.59
CA PHE A 53 15.70 -5.97 -11.73
C PHE A 53 16.63 -5.84 -10.53
N LEU A 54 17.28 -4.69 -10.38
CA LEU A 54 18.21 -4.42 -9.26
C LEU A 54 17.48 -3.96 -7.98
N VAL A 55 16.15 -4.06 -7.96
CA VAL A 55 15.28 -3.55 -6.91
C VAL A 55 14.30 -4.63 -6.47
N GLN A 56 14.16 -4.80 -5.16
CA GLN A 56 13.06 -5.51 -4.52
C GLN A 56 12.17 -4.56 -3.75
N GLN A 57 10.91 -4.95 -3.65
CA GLN A 57 9.86 -4.24 -2.95
C GLN A 57 9.46 -5.06 -1.73
N TYR A 58 9.29 -4.42 -0.58
CA TYR A 58 8.71 -5.06 0.59
C TYR A 58 7.22 -4.75 0.62
N ILE A 59 6.42 -5.80 0.48
CA ILE A 59 4.96 -5.71 0.54
C ILE A 59 4.46 -6.21 1.88
N GLU A 60 3.41 -5.61 2.39
CA GLU A 60 2.71 -6.10 3.59
C GLU A 60 1.19 -5.89 3.47
N PRO A 61 0.37 -6.62 4.23
CA PRO A 61 -1.07 -6.37 4.26
C PRO A 61 -1.35 -4.94 4.74
N VAL A 62 -2.29 -4.28 4.08
CA VAL A 62 -2.66 -2.90 4.39
C VAL A 62 -3.17 -2.78 5.83
N LYS A 63 -2.72 -1.71 6.50
CA LYS A 63 -3.15 -1.31 7.85
C LYS A 63 -3.63 0.13 7.79
N ASP A 64 -4.44 0.52 8.75
CA ASP A 64 -4.85 1.92 8.88
C ASP A 64 -3.69 2.77 9.39
N GLY A 65 -3.44 3.94 8.80
CA GLY A 65 -2.34 4.83 9.18
C GLY A 65 -0.96 4.39 8.70
N ILE A 66 -0.90 3.55 7.66
CA ILE A 66 0.36 3.02 7.11
C ILE A 66 0.97 4.00 6.09
N GLU A 67 2.30 4.03 6.05
CA GLU A 67 3.03 4.74 5.02
C GLU A 67 3.38 3.79 3.87
N ILE A 68 2.99 4.15 2.65
CA ILE A 68 3.21 3.39 1.43
C ILE A 68 4.08 4.17 0.44
N CYS A 69 4.71 3.46 -0.48
CA CYS A 69 5.43 4.06 -1.60
C CYS A 69 4.46 4.59 -2.66
N PHE A 70 4.81 5.65 -3.38
CA PHE A 70 3.99 6.24 -4.46
C PHE A 70 3.54 5.22 -5.51
N GLY A 71 4.39 4.24 -5.85
CA GLY A 71 4.09 3.17 -6.81
C GLY A 71 3.30 1.98 -6.23
N SER A 72 2.92 2.03 -4.95
CA SER A 72 2.06 1.01 -4.35
C SER A 72 0.62 1.16 -4.85
N PRO A 73 -0.12 0.06 -5.05
CA PRO A 73 -1.56 0.14 -5.23
C PRO A 73 -2.18 0.77 -3.97
N LEU A 74 -3.22 1.58 -4.17
CA LEU A 74 -4.04 2.13 -3.10
C LEU A 74 -5.26 1.23 -2.92
N PRO A 75 -5.41 0.54 -1.78
CA PRO A 75 -6.55 -0.35 -1.55
C PRO A 75 -7.87 0.42 -1.54
N ASN A 76 -8.94 -0.24 -1.98
CA ASN A 76 -10.25 0.40 -2.05
C ASN A 76 -10.73 0.83 -0.64
N GLY A 77 -11.32 2.02 -0.55
CA GLY A 77 -11.75 2.61 0.72
C GLY A 77 -10.65 3.24 1.57
N TYR A 78 -9.41 3.35 1.07
CA TYR A 78 -8.36 4.15 1.68
C TYR A 78 -8.20 5.50 0.99
N VAL A 79 -7.71 6.48 1.75
CA VAL A 79 -7.44 7.85 1.29
C VAL A 79 -6.02 8.25 1.63
N ILE A 80 -5.44 9.16 0.84
CA ILE A 80 -4.10 9.69 1.07
C ILE A 80 -4.22 10.94 1.96
N THR A 81 -3.58 10.92 3.13
CA THR A 81 -3.64 12.02 4.10
C THR A 81 -2.46 12.96 4.03
N ARG A 82 -1.30 12.46 3.60
CA ARG A 82 -0.06 13.23 3.54
C ARG A 82 0.94 12.58 2.57
N LEU A 83 1.77 13.41 1.94
CA LEU A 83 2.97 12.95 1.23
C LEU A 83 4.19 13.08 2.13
N ASN A 84 5.08 12.08 2.10
CA ASN A 84 6.31 12.05 2.86
C ASN A 84 7.53 12.00 1.92
N ALA A 85 8.22 13.12 1.80
CA ALA A 85 9.45 13.24 1.01
C ALA A 85 10.65 12.51 1.63
N ASN A 86 10.56 12.05 2.88
CA ASN A 86 11.60 11.22 3.50
C ASN A 86 11.25 9.72 3.44
N GLY A 87 10.02 9.42 3.04
CA GLY A 87 9.46 8.08 2.92
C GLY A 87 9.85 7.39 1.64
N CYS A 88 10.04 6.08 1.69
CA CYS A 88 10.26 5.24 0.51
C CYS A 88 11.19 5.84 -0.56
N GLY A 89 12.36 6.36 -0.14
CA GLY A 89 13.35 6.93 -1.07
C GLY A 89 12.94 8.26 -1.70
N GLY A 90 12.07 9.05 -1.07
CA GLY A 90 11.68 10.37 -1.57
C GLY A 90 10.19 10.52 -1.88
N VAL A 91 9.45 9.42 -1.89
CA VAL A 91 8.12 9.30 -2.52
C VAL A 91 7.12 8.53 -1.66
N GLY A 92 7.17 8.74 -0.34
CA GLY A 92 6.22 8.15 0.61
C GLY A 92 4.85 8.83 0.60
N ARG A 93 3.82 8.10 1.00
CA ARG A 93 2.44 8.57 1.14
C ARG A 93 1.79 7.90 2.34
N TYR A 94 1.12 8.67 3.19
CA TYR A 94 0.32 8.13 4.28
C TYR A 94 -1.08 7.83 3.80
N ILE A 95 -1.56 6.63 4.13
CA ILE A 95 -2.92 6.20 3.81
C ILE A 95 -3.68 5.76 5.06
N GLU A 96 -4.95 6.14 5.08
CA GLU A 96 -5.86 5.88 6.20
C GLU A 96 -7.26 5.60 5.66
N LYS A 97 -8.12 5.01 6.50
CA LYS A 97 -9.55 4.93 6.24
C LYS A 97 -10.18 6.31 6.41
N PRO A 98 -11.11 6.70 5.52
CA PRO A 98 -11.79 7.98 5.61
C PRO A 98 -12.64 8.03 6.88
N ARG A 99 -12.66 9.21 7.50
CA ARG A 99 -13.55 9.55 8.62
C ARG A 99 -14.24 10.88 8.33
N ASN A 100 -15.38 11.11 8.97
CA ASN A 100 -16.11 12.37 8.80
C ASN A 100 -15.29 13.56 9.32
N GLY A 101 -15.15 14.62 8.51
CA GLY A 101 -14.35 15.81 8.83
C GLY A 101 -12.85 15.65 8.54
N MET A 102 -12.48 14.60 7.81
CA MET A 102 -11.07 14.33 7.50
C MET A 102 -10.58 15.20 6.35
N VAL A 103 -9.35 15.68 6.49
CA VAL A 103 -8.64 16.41 5.45
C VAL A 103 -7.68 15.45 4.75
N ILE A 104 -7.80 15.32 3.44
CA ILE A 104 -7.02 14.42 2.60
C ILE A 104 -6.36 15.19 1.47
N CYS A 105 -5.35 14.60 0.84
CA CYS A 105 -4.69 15.19 -0.31
C CYS A 105 -5.63 15.19 -1.52
N ARG A 106 -5.60 16.27 -2.31
CA ARG A 106 -6.49 16.41 -3.47
C ARG A 106 -6.32 15.31 -4.52
N ASP A 107 -5.13 14.71 -4.62
CA ASP A 107 -4.82 13.58 -5.51
C ASP A 107 -5.35 12.23 -4.99
N SER A 108 -5.90 12.18 -3.77
CA SER A 108 -6.53 11.00 -3.21
C SER A 108 -7.88 10.69 -3.89
N PRO A 109 -8.23 9.41 -4.07
CA PRO A 109 -9.60 9.04 -4.44
C PRO A 109 -10.60 9.48 -3.36
N ILE A 110 -11.82 9.82 -3.79
CA ILE A 110 -12.94 10.13 -2.92
C ILE A 110 -13.75 8.85 -2.69
N PRO A 111 -13.82 8.34 -1.44
CA PRO A 111 -14.58 7.13 -1.14
C PRO A 111 -16.09 7.34 -1.32
N HIS A 112 -16.80 6.28 -1.71
CA HIS A 112 -18.25 6.34 -1.89
C HIS A 112 -18.96 6.77 -0.59
N GLY A 113 -19.93 7.67 -0.71
CA GLY A 113 -20.67 8.22 0.43
C GLY A 113 -20.02 9.44 1.10
N TYR A 114 -18.83 9.86 0.64
CA TYR A 114 -18.22 11.12 1.05
C TYR A 114 -18.38 12.19 -0.03
N VAL A 115 -18.47 13.44 0.41
CA VAL A 115 -18.48 14.63 -0.44
C VAL A 115 -17.39 15.59 -0.01
N VAL A 116 -16.83 16.30 -0.98
CA VAL A 116 -15.85 17.37 -0.72
C VAL A 116 -16.61 18.62 -0.29
N THR A 117 -16.32 19.13 0.89
CA THR A 117 -17.01 20.30 1.45
C THR A 117 -16.13 21.54 1.54
N ARG A 118 -14.82 21.35 1.57
CA ARG A 118 -13.85 22.45 1.65
C ARG A 118 -12.58 22.08 0.91
N VAL A 119 -11.98 23.09 0.28
CA VAL A 119 -10.64 23.01 -0.33
C VAL A 119 -9.72 23.93 0.46
N ILE A 120 -8.57 23.39 0.88
CA ILE A 120 -7.54 24.13 1.61
C ILE A 120 -6.36 24.31 0.64
N LEU A 121 -6.13 25.56 0.24
CA LEU A 121 -5.05 25.94 -0.65
C LEU A 121 -3.70 25.85 0.09
N ASN A 122 -2.65 25.42 -0.63
CA ASN A 122 -1.27 25.29 -0.13
C ASN A 122 -1.11 24.20 0.94
N GLY A 123 -1.24 22.94 0.53
CA GLY A 123 -1.12 21.78 1.40
C GLY A 123 -0.71 20.51 0.68
N CYS A 124 -0.46 19.45 1.43
CA CYS A 124 -0.10 18.12 0.94
C CYS A 124 1.08 18.06 -0.06
N GLY A 125 2.23 18.63 0.29
CA GLY A 125 3.47 18.47 -0.49
C GLY A 125 3.28 18.81 -1.98
N SER A 126 3.64 17.88 -2.88
CA SER A 126 3.49 18.06 -4.33
C SER A 126 2.04 18.04 -4.84
N ALA A 127 1.06 17.59 -4.04
CA ALA A 127 -0.36 17.67 -4.42
C ALA A 127 -0.92 19.10 -4.28
N GLY A 128 -0.23 19.99 -3.57
CA GLY A 128 -0.50 21.43 -3.48
C GLY A 128 -1.76 21.84 -2.73
N GLN A 129 -2.73 20.95 -2.53
CA GLN A 129 -4.01 21.24 -1.88
C GLN A 129 -4.48 20.06 -1.04
N TYR A 130 -5.19 20.38 0.06
CA TYR A 130 -6.03 19.41 0.74
C TYR A 130 -7.51 19.64 0.43
N ILE A 131 -8.30 18.59 0.59
CA ILE A 131 -9.76 18.61 0.52
C ILE A 131 -10.34 17.98 1.78
N GLU A 132 -11.45 18.54 2.27
CA GLU A 132 -12.18 18.00 3.43
C GLU A 132 -13.32 17.09 2.96
N LEU A 133 -13.39 15.90 3.57
CA LEU A 133 -14.44 14.93 3.35
C LEU A 133 -15.46 14.93 4.49
N LEU A 134 -16.73 15.12 4.15
CA LEU A 134 -17.86 14.83 5.04
C LEU A 134 -18.70 13.69 4.47
N ILE A 135 -19.34 12.92 5.34
CA ILE A 135 -20.34 11.93 4.93
C ILE A 135 -21.49 12.69 4.28
N GLY A 136 -21.74 12.39 3.01
CA GLY A 136 -22.89 12.91 2.28
C GLY A 136 -24.16 12.34 2.91
N ARG A 137 -24.82 13.12 3.76
CA ARG A 137 -26.20 12.83 4.13
C ARG A 137 -27.03 13.00 2.85
N ARG A 138 -27.62 11.92 2.36
CA ARG A 138 -28.73 12.00 1.41
C ARG A 138 -29.94 12.61 2.09
#